data_AF-A0A922WXF7-F1
#
_entry.id   AF-A0A922WXF7-F1
#
_cell.length_a   1.000
_cell.length_b   1.000
_cell.length_c   1.000
_cell.angle_alpha   90.00
_cell.angle_beta   90.00
_cell.angle_gamma   90.00
#
_symmetry.space_group_name_H-M   'P 1'
#
loop_
_entity.id
_entity.type
_entity.pdbx_description
1 polymer ?
#
loop_
_entity_poly.entity_id
_entity_poly.type
_entity_poly.pdbx_seq_one_letter_code
_entity_poly.pdbx_strand_id
1 'polypeptide(L)' 'MPSDPSLKIILRLYCGKEIAMGPGKADLLDAIARHGSISAAGRSMGMSYRRAWLLVDTMNRCWKEP' A
#
# COMPACT_ATOMS: atom_id res chain seq x y z
N MET A 1 -31.56 -4.27 -14.76
CA MET A 1 -30.98 -5.57 -14.35
C MET A 1 -30.60 -5.45 -12.88
N PRO A 2 -31.05 -6.33 -11.98
CA PRO A 2 -30.52 -6.35 -10.63
C PRO A 2 -29.05 -6.73 -10.74
N SER A 3 -28.16 -5.89 -10.21
CA SER A 3 -26.71 -6.14 -10.20
C SER A 3 -26.42 -7.46 -9.53
N ASP A 4 -25.67 -8.34 -10.20
CA ASP A 4 -25.11 -9.55 -9.60
C ASP A 4 -24.48 -9.20 -8.25
N PRO A 5 -24.68 -10.01 -7.20
CA PRO A 5 -24.07 -9.76 -5.91
C PRO A 5 -22.54 -9.80 -6.08
N SER A 6 -21.91 -8.61 -6.06
CA SER A 6 -20.46 -8.49 -6.14
C SER A 6 -19.85 -8.69 -4.75
N LEU A 7 -19.04 -9.73 -4.60
CA LEU A 7 -18.29 -9.97 -3.37
C LEU A 7 -17.00 -9.14 -3.38
N LYS A 8 -16.93 -8.14 -2.50
CA LYS A 8 -15.71 -7.35 -2.29
C LYS A 8 -14.94 -7.88 -1.09
N ILE A 9 -13.75 -8.43 -1.31
CA ILE A 9 -12.84 -8.89 -0.26
C ILE A 9 -11.74 -7.84 -0.05
N ILE A 10 -11.49 -7.48 1.20
CA ILE A 10 -10.37 -6.60 1.60
C ILE A 10 -9.49 -7.37 2.57
N LEU A 11 -8.27 -7.72 2.14
CA LEU A 11 -7.28 -8.37 2.99
C LEU A 11 -6.38 -7.34 3.67
N ARG A 12 -6.11 -7.52 4.96
CA ARG A 12 -5.11 -6.76 5.72
C ARG A 12 -4.27 -7.72 6.55
N LEU A 13 -2.96 -7.66 6.37
CA LEU A 13 -1.99 -8.43 7.14
C LEU A 13 -1.45 -7.56 8.27
N TYR A 14 -1.33 -8.14 9.46
CA TYR A 14 -0.86 -7.45 10.66
C TYR A 14 0.47 -8.04 11.14
N CYS A 15 1.36 -7.16 11.61
CA CYS A 15 2.57 -7.51 12.34
C CYS A 15 2.49 -6.83 13.71
N GLY A 16 2.09 -7.60 14.73
CA GLY A 16 1.72 -7.02 16.02
C GLY A 16 0.56 -6.04 15.88
N LYS A 17 0.81 -4.76 16.18
CA LYS A 17 -0.18 -3.67 16.09
C LYS A 17 -0.13 -2.90 14.76
N GLU A 18 0.88 -3.13 13.93
CA GLU A 18 1.02 -2.44 12.65
C GLU A 18 0.31 -3.21 11.54
N ILE A 19 -0.33 -2.48 10.61
CA ILE A 19 -0.84 -3.08 9.38
C ILE A 19 0.37 -3.25 8.46
N ALA A 20 0.90 -4.47 8.43
CA ALA A 20 1.99 -4.86 7.55
C ALA A 20 1.58 -4.60 6.10
N MET A 21 0.49 -5.20 5.63
CA MET A 21 0.02 -5.09 4.24
C MET A 21 -1.49 -4.82 4.16
N GLY A 22 -1.92 -4.10 3.13
CA GLY A 22 -3.31 -3.88 2.78
C GLY A 22 -3.42 -3.11 1.45
N PRO A 23 -4.64 -2.80 0.97
CA PRO A 23 -4.83 -2.24 -0.36
C PRO A 23 -3.99 -1.00 -0.64
N GLY A 24 -4.00 0.00 0.25
CA GLY A 24 -3.23 1.23 0.03
C GLY A 24 -1.69 1.05 0.04
N LYS A 25 -1.18 -0.01 0.66
CA LYS A 25 0.25 -0.36 0.61
C LYS A 25 0.58 -1.13 -0.67
N ALA A 26 -0.33 -2.01 -1.12
CA ALA A 26 -0.21 -2.69 -2.41
C ALA A 26 -0.22 -1.66 -3.56
N ASP A 27 -1.20 -0.74 -3.57
CA ASP A 27 -1.28 0.33 -4.57
C ASP A 27 -0.01 1.19 -4.59
N LEU A 28 0.60 1.44 -3.43
CA LEU A 28 1.85 2.18 -3.32
C LEU A 28 3.04 1.40 -3.91
N LEU A 29 3.14 0.09 -3.64
CA LEU A 29 4.18 -0.75 -4.24
C LEU A 29 4.03 -0.80 -5.76
N ASP A 30 2.81 -0.94 -6.27
CA ASP A 30 2.53 -0.90 -7.72
C ASP A 30 2.89 0.45 -8.34
N ALA A 31 2.63 1.56 -7.64
CA ALA A 31 3.04 2.88 -8.08
C ALA A 31 4.57 3.06 -8.03
N ILE A 32 5.26 2.51 -7.03
CA ILE A 32 6.73 2.53 -6.94
C ILE A 32 7.32 1.73 -8.10
N ALA A 33 6.79 0.53 -8.39
CA ALA A 33 7.24 -0.29 -9.51
C ALA A 33 7.06 0.43 -10.86
N ARG A 34 5.92 1.12 -11.06
CA ARG A 34 5.65 1.88 -12.29
C ARG A 34 6.50 3.14 -12.44
N HIS A 35 6.78 3.85 -11.35
CA HIS A 35 7.44 5.17 -11.40
C HIS A 35 8.91 5.16 -10.99
N GLY A 36 9.44 4.05 -10.45
CA GLY A 36 10.82 3.90 -10.00
C GLY A 36 11.21 4.75 -8.79
N SER A 37 10.25 5.40 -8.11
CA SER A 37 10.54 6.32 -7.00
C SER A 37 9.37 6.41 -6.01
N ILE A 38 9.66 6.34 -4.71
CA ILE A 38 8.69 6.60 -3.63
C ILE A 38 8.08 8.00 -3.76
N SER A 39 8.89 8.99 -4.15
CA SER A 39 8.41 10.36 -4.30
C SER A 39 7.44 10.52 -5.48
N ALA A 40 7.73 9.87 -6.61
CA ALA A 40 6.88 9.89 -7.80
C ALA A 40 5.59 9.09 -7.58
N ALA A 41 5.69 7.92 -6.94
CA ALA A 41 4.55 7.12 -6.52
C ALA A 41 3.62 7.91 -5.59
N GLY A 42 4.18 8.56 -4.56
CA GLY A 42 3.41 9.43 -3.66
C GLY A 42 2.66 10.53 -4.40
N ARG A 43 3.35 11.25 -5.31
CA ARG A 43 2.71 12.29 -6.16
C ARG A 43 1.60 11.72 -7.05
N SER A 44 1.83 10.56 -7.69
CA SER A 44 0.83 9.91 -8.55
C SER A 44 -0.45 9.51 -7.81
N MET A 45 -0.33 9.22 -6.51
CA MET A 45 -1.42 8.81 -5.63
C MET A 45 -2.02 9.99 -4.84
N GLY A 46 -1.63 11.24 -5.13
CA GLY A 46 -2.11 12.42 -4.41
C GLY A 46 -1.69 12.47 -2.93
N MET A 47 -0.60 11.79 -2.54
CA MET A 47 -0.08 11.80 -1.18
C MET A 47 1.25 12.54 -1.06
N SER A 48 1.51 13.12 0.12
CA SER A 48 2.81 13.71 0.40
C SER A 48 3.90 12.64 0.43
N TYR A 49 5.14 13.04 0.11
CA TYR A 49 6.30 12.16 0.23
C TYR A 49 6.39 11.52 1.62
N ARG A 50 6.18 12.31 2.69
CA ARG A 50 6.20 11.81 4.08
C ARG A 50 5.21 10.66 4.30
N ARG A 51 4.00 10.75 3.74
CA ARG A 51 2.99 9.69 3.85
C ARG A 51 3.41 8.44 3.09
N ALA A 52 3.91 8.57 1.87
CA ALA A 52 4.42 7.44 1.09
C ALA A 52 5.58 6.75 1.83
N TRP A 53 6.51 7.53 2.35
CA TRP A 53 7.66 7.03 3.11
C TRP A 53 7.22 6.28 4.37
N LEU A 54 6.30 6.81 5.18
CA LEU A 54 5.80 6.12 6.38
C LEU A 54 5.15 4.77 6.08
N LEU A 55 4.46 4.65 4.94
CA LEU A 55 3.88 3.38 4.51
C LEU A 55 4.95 2.36 4.13
N VAL A 56 5.99 2.78 3.40
CA VAL A 56 7.15 1.94 3.06
C VAL A 56 7.93 1.54 4.31
N ASP A 57 8.20 2.49 5.20
CA ASP A 57 8.90 2.26 6.47
C ASP A 57 8.16 1.26 7.36
N THR A 58 6.83 1.38 7.48
CA THR A 58 6.01 0.38 8.17
C THR A 58 6.17 -1.01 7.53
N MET A 59 6.21 -1.09 6.19
CA MET A 59 6.45 -2.37 5.51
C MET A 59 7.83 -2.91 5.82
N ASN A 60 8.89 -2.13 5.67
CA ASN A 60 10.24 -2.61 5.91
C ASN A 60 10.47 -3.09 7.36
N ARG A 61 9.75 -2.53 8.34
CA ARG A 61 9.81 -3.01 9.75
C ARG A 61 9.06 -4.32 10.00
N CYS A 62 8.06 -4.64 9.18
CA CYS A 62 7.18 -5.78 9.39
C CYS A 62 7.66 -7.08 8.69
N TRP A 63 8.70 -6.99 7.85
CA TRP A 63 9.28 -8.13 7.11
C TRP A 63 10.77 -8.28 7.43
N LYS A 64 11.28 -9.51 7.32
CA LYS A 64 12.69 -9.81 7.65
C LYS A 64 13.67 -9.26 6.63
N GLU A 65 13.28 -9.26 5.36
CA GLU A 65 14.06 -8.77 4.24
C GLU A 65 13.13 -7.93 3.34
N PRO A 66 13.64 -6.84 2.71
CA PRO A 66 12.90 -6.03 1.75
C PRO A 66 12.52 -6.77 0.47
#